data_AF-A0A834VGV3-F1
#
_entry.id   AF-A0A834VGV3-F1
#
_cell.length_a   1.000
_cell.length_b   1.000
_cell.length_c   1.000
_cell.angle_alpha   90.00
_cell.angle_beta   90.00
_cell.angle_gamma   90.00
#
_symmetry.space_group_name_H-M   'P 1'
#
loop_
_entity.id
_entity.type
_entity.pdbx_description
1 polymer ?
#
loop_
_entity_poly.entity_id
_entity_poly.type
_entity_poly.pdbx_seq_one_letter_code
_entity_poly.pdbx_strand_id
1 'polypeptide(L)'
;MGSQLLRMVGDAIRNRKIRSNNDIDTMIISQSFKTSNYLEILQNISPSLIESIESHKVQSKELPKLKNLIVIDQSEDNAPSKICRYSELIDRFGNLELVDQFGTLTHFDDVINIQFTSGTTGVPKGSMSTHHNIIQNSQFVSRIIFENFLPNQFGETPIVCVPNPLYHAFGCVIGSTSCIYSHASMVLPGPVFNVQQTLETIEQYRCNFLYGTPTMWSDIISNQFDRFDLSSLKRGVISGAPCPPFLIRNIHDKIPSLEHLSIPYGSTEIGPVATSTRIKDSDKHRLESVGKPIPYVEVKIIDIETGSLVPRGTKGEICVRSHGTFPGYINQPEKTREVIDENFWYHTGDIGFMDSQGYLFITGRLKEMIIRGGENIYPREVEELILNAAHPSIKDVQVVGVPDDRLGEELVAYILLDPNVPLHGGEQEMKDFLQHKMSHFKIPKYIRFVADYPRTSSGKIRKVELKEMAAKQFTRD
;
A
#
# COMPACT_ATOMS: atom_id res chain seq x y z
N MET A 1 -11.99 -0.54 3.87
CA MET A 1 -11.90 -1.12 2.51
C MET A 1 -13.04 -2.09 2.18
N GLY A 2 -13.43 -3.06 3.01
CA GLY A 2 -14.63 -3.89 2.72
C GLY A 2 -15.93 -3.06 2.60
N SER A 3 -16.07 -2.01 3.41
CA SER A 3 -17.15 -1.02 3.27
C SER A 3 -16.99 -0.12 2.05
N GLN A 4 -15.78 0.01 1.52
CA GLN A 4 -15.47 0.79 0.33
C GLN A 4 -15.71 -0.06 -0.92
N LEU A 5 -15.47 -1.37 -0.88
CA LEU A 5 -15.83 -2.31 -1.94
C LEU A 5 -17.35 -2.47 -2.02
N LEU A 6 -18.03 -2.61 -0.88
CA LEU A 6 -19.49 -2.68 -0.81
C LEU A 6 -20.18 -1.32 -0.98
N ARG A 7 -19.56 -0.20 -0.59
CA ARG A 7 -19.98 1.14 -1.04
C ARG A 7 -19.61 1.37 -2.49
N MET A 8 -18.57 0.77 -3.06
CA MET A 8 -18.30 0.88 -4.50
C MET A 8 -19.32 0.07 -5.28
N VAL A 9 -19.67 -1.13 -4.83
CA VAL A 9 -20.81 -1.91 -5.36
C VAL A 9 -22.10 -1.11 -5.14
N GLY A 10 -22.34 -0.56 -3.96
CA GLY A 10 -23.54 0.21 -3.61
C GLY A 10 -23.67 1.57 -4.30
N ASP A 11 -22.58 2.32 -4.47
CA ASP A 11 -22.49 3.61 -5.15
C ASP A 11 -22.44 3.40 -6.66
N ALA A 12 -21.85 2.31 -7.15
CA ALA A 12 -21.97 1.88 -8.54
C ALA A 12 -23.42 1.54 -8.91
N ILE A 13 -24.14 0.88 -7.99
CA ILE A 13 -25.56 0.53 -8.15
C ILE A 13 -26.44 1.78 -8.01
N ARG A 14 -26.19 2.66 -7.02
CA ARG A 14 -26.98 3.89 -6.81
C ARG A 14 -26.78 4.95 -7.90
N ASN A 15 -25.57 5.14 -8.41
CA ASN A 15 -25.27 6.26 -9.32
C ASN A 15 -25.50 5.96 -10.80
N ARG A 16 -25.96 4.77 -11.21
CA ARG A 16 -26.16 4.36 -12.62
C ARG A 16 -24.95 4.64 -13.54
N LYS A 17 -23.76 4.88 -12.97
CA LYS A 17 -22.55 5.37 -13.66
C LYS A 17 -21.55 4.27 -14.00
N ILE A 18 -21.74 3.05 -13.50
CA ILE A 18 -21.16 1.85 -14.10
C ILE A 18 -22.25 1.19 -14.95
N ARG A 19 -22.29 1.55 -16.23
CA ARG A 19 -22.71 0.56 -17.23
C ARG A 19 -21.66 -0.56 -17.16
N SER A 20 -22.07 -1.80 -16.85
CA SER A 20 -21.27 -3.05 -16.82
C SER A 20 -20.37 -3.36 -15.60
N ASN A 21 -20.96 -3.76 -14.48
CA ASN A 21 -20.41 -4.90 -13.72
C ASN A 21 -21.48 -5.56 -12.83
N ASN A 22 -22.42 -6.21 -13.49
CA ASN A 22 -23.22 -7.29 -12.95
C ASN A 22 -22.42 -8.61 -13.04
N ASP A 23 -21.11 -8.66 -12.79
CA ASP A 23 -20.27 -9.83 -13.13
C ASP A 23 -19.89 -10.71 -11.93
N ILE A 24 -20.37 -10.38 -10.74
CA ILE A 24 -20.10 -11.14 -9.52
C ILE A 24 -21.10 -12.30 -9.43
N ASP A 25 -20.62 -13.52 -9.72
CA ASP A 25 -21.42 -14.75 -9.57
C ASP A 25 -21.54 -15.20 -8.11
N THR A 26 -20.45 -15.05 -7.36
CA THR A 26 -20.33 -15.54 -5.98
C THR A 26 -19.74 -14.45 -5.11
N MET A 27 -20.35 -14.20 -3.96
CA MET A 27 -19.85 -13.23 -2.98
C MET A 27 -19.63 -13.91 -1.63
N ILE A 28 -18.41 -13.76 -1.11
CA ILE A 28 -18.00 -14.23 0.21
C ILE A 28 -17.74 -13.00 1.08
N ILE A 29 -18.49 -12.84 2.17
CA ILE A 29 -18.42 -11.65 3.04
C ILE A 29 -18.34 -12.06 4.51
N SER A 30 -17.72 -11.25 5.36
CA SER A 30 -18.06 -11.30 6.78
C SER A 30 -19.45 -10.69 7.00
N GLN A 31 -20.16 -11.06 8.07
CA GLN A 31 -21.45 -10.41 8.37
C GLN A 31 -21.25 -8.92 8.67
N SER A 32 -20.26 -8.61 9.50
CA SER A 32 -19.85 -7.24 9.82
C SER A 32 -18.34 -7.13 9.94
N PHE A 33 -17.83 -5.90 9.93
CA PHE A 33 -16.45 -5.59 10.23
C PHE A 33 -16.31 -4.13 10.68
N LYS A 34 -15.75 -3.94 11.89
CA LYS A 34 -15.74 -2.64 12.58
C LYS A 34 -17.16 -2.05 12.62
N THR A 35 -17.36 -0.86 12.06
CA THR A 35 -18.64 -0.14 12.05
C THR A 35 -19.53 -0.49 10.86
N SER A 36 -19.13 -1.44 10.02
CA SER A 36 -19.85 -1.77 8.77
C SER A 36 -20.55 -3.11 8.88
N ASN A 37 -21.85 -3.13 8.62
CA ASN A 37 -22.64 -4.35 8.44
C ASN A 37 -22.77 -4.61 6.94
N TYR A 38 -22.09 -5.65 6.45
CA TYR A 38 -22.01 -5.93 5.02
C TYR A 38 -23.29 -6.55 4.49
N LEU A 39 -23.96 -7.38 5.31
CA LEU A 39 -25.25 -7.94 4.95
C LEU A 39 -26.33 -6.86 4.83
N GLU A 40 -26.35 -5.91 5.77
CA GLU A 40 -27.27 -4.76 5.72
C GLU A 40 -27.00 -3.86 4.51
N ILE A 41 -25.73 -3.64 4.15
CA ILE A 41 -25.39 -2.89 2.93
C ILE A 41 -25.94 -3.60 1.68
N LEU A 42 -25.83 -4.93 1.60
CA LEU A 42 -26.41 -5.70 0.50
C LEU A 42 -27.94 -5.67 0.49
N GLN A 43 -28.60 -5.72 1.65
CA GLN A 43 -30.06 -5.57 1.73
C GLN A 43 -30.51 -4.17 1.31
N ASN A 44 -29.75 -3.11 1.61
CA ASN A 44 -30.06 -1.77 1.11
C ASN A 44 -29.94 -1.67 -0.43
N ILE A 45 -29.15 -2.55 -1.05
CA ILE A 45 -28.97 -2.64 -2.50
C ILE A 45 -30.06 -3.49 -3.14
N SER A 46 -30.36 -4.66 -2.56
CA SER A 46 -31.40 -5.58 -2.98
C SER A 46 -32.24 -5.95 -1.73
N PRO A 47 -33.34 -5.23 -1.47
CA PRO A 47 -34.13 -5.40 -0.24
C PRO A 47 -34.64 -6.81 0.01
N SER A 48 -35.01 -7.52 -1.05
CA SER A 48 -35.50 -8.90 -1.00
C SER A 48 -34.39 -9.96 -1.12
N LEU A 49 -33.11 -9.58 -0.94
CA LEU A 49 -31.98 -10.46 -1.23
C LEU A 49 -32.05 -11.76 -0.43
N ILE A 50 -32.33 -11.68 0.87
CA ILE A 50 -32.35 -12.85 1.76
C ILE A 50 -33.58 -13.71 1.49
N GLU A 51 -34.74 -13.09 1.24
CA GLU A 51 -35.97 -13.79 0.89
C GLU A 51 -35.82 -14.54 -0.43
N SER A 52 -35.07 -13.98 -1.39
CA SER A 52 -34.80 -14.57 -2.70
C SER A 52 -33.91 -15.82 -2.67
N ILE A 53 -33.32 -16.15 -1.53
CA ILE A 53 -32.43 -17.30 -1.42
C ILE A 53 -33.26 -18.58 -1.26
N GLU A 54 -33.15 -19.45 -2.25
CA GLU A 54 -33.76 -20.79 -2.27
C GLU A 54 -32.67 -21.83 -2.50
N SER A 55 -32.61 -22.86 -1.64
CA SER A 55 -31.57 -23.91 -1.72
C SER A 55 -30.13 -23.35 -1.83
N HIS A 56 -29.84 -22.30 -1.05
CA HIS A 56 -28.57 -21.55 -1.04
C HIS A 56 -28.21 -20.84 -2.36
N LYS A 57 -29.17 -20.65 -3.27
CA LYS A 57 -29.00 -19.88 -4.51
C LYS A 57 -29.78 -18.57 -4.45
N VAL A 58 -29.10 -17.47 -4.78
CA VAL A 58 -29.66 -16.11 -4.82
C VAL A 58 -30.46 -15.92 -6.11
N GLN A 59 -31.65 -15.33 -6.00
CA GLN A 59 -32.52 -14.96 -7.13
C GLN A 59 -32.88 -13.47 -7.08
N SER A 60 -31.88 -12.60 -7.22
CA SER A 60 -32.07 -11.14 -7.12
C SER A 60 -32.28 -10.49 -8.49
N LYS A 61 -33.25 -9.57 -8.59
CA LYS A 61 -33.44 -8.74 -9.79
C LYS A 61 -32.41 -7.62 -9.89
N GLU A 62 -32.01 -7.05 -8.76
CA GLU A 62 -31.00 -5.99 -8.68
C GLU A 62 -29.59 -6.52 -8.90
N LEU A 63 -29.34 -7.79 -8.52
CA LEU A 63 -28.06 -8.49 -8.66
C LEU A 63 -28.21 -9.77 -9.51
N PRO A 64 -28.57 -9.67 -10.80
CA PRO A 64 -29.04 -10.81 -11.60
C PRO A 64 -28.00 -11.88 -11.90
N LYS A 65 -26.70 -11.60 -11.73
CA LYS A 65 -25.65 -12.63 -11.86
C LYS A 65 -25.19 -13.20 -10.53
N LEU A 66 -25.53 -12.57 -9.40
CA LEU A 66 -25.17 -13.11 -8.08
C LEU A 66 -26.00 -14.37 -7.85
N LYS A 67 -25.33 -15.53 -7.83
CA LYS A 67 -25.92 -16.84 -7.59
C LYS A 67 -25.65 -17.36 -6.20
N ASN A 68 -24.51 -16.99 -5.61
CA ASN A 68 -24.10 -17.51 -4.30
C ASN A 68 -23.74 -16.36 -3.37
N LEU A 69 -24.36 -16.34 -2.19
CA LEU A 69 -23.98 -15.49 -1.07
C LEU A 69 -23.50 -16.38 0.06
N ILE A 70 -22.25 -16.21 0.46
CA ILE A 70 -21.59 -16.98 1.51
C ILE A 70 -21.16 -16.02 2.60
N VAL A 71 -21.49 -16.34 3.84
CA VAL A 71 -21.06 -15.56 5.01
C VAL A 71 -19.94 -16.30 5.71
N ILE A 72 -18.83 -15.61 5.93
CA ILE A 72 -17.75 -16.02 6.83
C ILE A 72 -18.31 -15.89 8.24
N ASP A 73 -18.75 -17.02 8.78
CA ASP A 73 -19.29 -17.14 10.12
C ASP A 73 -18.16 -17.25 11.15
N GLN A 74 -18.30 -16.53 12.26
CA GLN A 74 -17.59 -16.86 13.49
C GLN A 74 -18.45 -17.81 14.33
N SER A 75 -17.83 -18.51 15.30
CA SER A 75 -18.48 -19.55 16.11
C SER A 75 -19.76 -19.11 16.85
N GLU A 76 -20.04 -17.81 16.92
CA GLU A 76 -21.20 -17.20 17.59
C GLU A 76 -22.18 -16.49 16.63
N ASP A 77 -21.94 -16.49 15.31
CA ASP A 77 -22.73 -15.69 14.37
C ASP A 77 -24.09 -16.33 13.99
N ASN A 78 -25.15 -15.55 14.17
CA ASN A 78 -26.52 -15.85 13.72
C ASN A 78 -26.72 -15.42 12.26
N ALA A 79 -25.94 -15.98 11.32
CA ALA A 79 -26.24 -15.83 9.89
C ALA A 79 -27.63 -16.46 9.61
N PRO A 80 -28.52 -15.77 8.85
CA PRO A 80 -29.83 -16.31 8.48
C PRO A 80 -29.69 -17.70 7.86
N SER A 81 -30.53 -18.66 8.30
CA SER A 81 -30.42 -20.08 7.93
C SER A 81 -30.46 -20.36 6.42
N LYS A 82 -30.95 -19.41 5.61
CA LYS A 82 -30.99 -19.52 4.15
C LYS A 82 -29.61 -19.27 3.49
N ILE A 83 -28.74 -18.48 4.13
CA ILE A 83 -27.43 -18.11 3.59
C ILE A 83 -26.43 -19.22 3.91
N CYS A 84 -25.61 -19.59 2.93
CA CYS A 84 -24.57 -20.60 3.13
C CYS A 84 -23.45 -20.06 4.02
N ARG A 85 -23.01 -20.87 4.99
CA ARG A 85 -21.90 -20.53 5.89
C ARG A 85 -20.58 -20.99 5.30
N TYR A 86 -19.51 -20.24 5.56
CA TYR A 86 -18.18 -20.59 5.06
C TYR A 86 -17.65 -21.85 5.74
N SER A 87 -17.91 -22.04 7.05
CA SER A 87 -17.56 -23.26 7.79
C SER A 87 -18.15 -24.52 7.16
N GLU A 88 -19.44 -24.49 6.80
CA GLU A 88 -20.13 -25.61 6.12
C GLU A 88 -19.48 -25.98 4.78
N LEU A 89 -18.95 -25.01 4.04
CA LEU A 89 -18.24 -25.26 2.78
C LEU A 89 -16.87 -25.90 3.04
N ILE A 90 -16.15 -25.46 4.06
CA ILE A 90 -14.86 -26.04 4.43
C ILE A 90 -15.04 -27.48 4.91
N ASP A 91 -16.04 -27.76 5.75
CA ASP A 91 -16.31 -29.12 6.24
C ASP A 91 -16.67 -30.07 5.09
N ARG A 92 -17.40 -29.57 4.08
CA ARG A 92 -17.87 -30.38 2.96
C ARG A 92 -16.84 -30.54 1.84
N PHE A 93 -16.01 -29.53 1.58
CA PHE A 93 -15.17 -29.45 0.39
C PHE A 93 -13.68 -29.16 0.67
N GLY A 94 -13.28 -28.99 1.93
CA GLY A 94 -11.91 -28.71 2.35
C GLY A 94 -10.97 -29.92 2.23
N ASN A 95 -10.86 -30.52 1.05
CA ASN A 95 -9.94 -31.63 0.77
C ASN A 95 -8.88 -31.19 -0.26
N LEU A 96 -7.61 -31.44 0.04
CA LEU A 96 -6.46 -31.15 -0.82
C LEU A 96 -6.52 -31.86 -2.18
N GLU A 97 -7.13 -33.04 -2.27
CA GLU A 97 -7.27 -33.78 -3.54
C GLU A 97 -8.07 -32.99 -4.59
N LEU A 98 -9.05 -32.19 -4.15
CA LEU A 98 -9.82 -31.33 -5.05
C LEU A 98 -8.96 -30.19 -5.62
N VAL A 99 -7.93 -29.75 -4.89
CA VAL A 99 -7.04 -28.66 -5.34
C VAL A 99 -6.28 -29.05 -6.59
N ASP A 100 -5.71 -30.27 -6.64
CA ASP A 100 -4.98 -30.76 -7.81
C ASP A 100 -5.92 -30.88 -9.03
N GLN A 101 -7.14 -31.35 -8.81
CA GLN A 101 -8.15 -31.44 -9.86
C GLN A 101 -8.52 -30.05 -10.41
N PHE A 102 -8.79 -29.07 -9.54
CA PHE A 102 -9.10 -27.71 -9.97
C PHE A 102 -7.90 -27.00 -10.61
N GLY A 103 -6.68 -27.33 -10.21
CA GLY A 103 -5.45 -26.84 -10.83
C GLY A 103 -5.36 -27.17 -12.33
N THR A 104 -5.92 -28.31 -12.76
CA THR A 104 -6.01 -28.67 -14.20
C THR A 104 -6.98 -27.80 -15.01
N LEU A 105 -7.86 -27.05 -14.33
CA LEU A 105 -8.86 -26.18 -14.95
C LEU A 105 -8.38 -24.71 -15.05
N THR A 106 -7.21 -24.40 -14.51
CA THR A 106 -6.65 -23.05 -14.48
C THR A 106 -5.41 -22.93 -15.36
N HIS A 107 -5.32 -21.86 -16.15
CA HIS A 107 -4.12 -21.47 -16.87
C HIS A 107 -3.31 -20.46 -16.05
N PHE A 108 -1.98 -20.46 -16.18
CA PHE A 108 -1.12 -19.56 -15.39
C PHE A 108 -1.34 -18.06 -15.71
N ASP A 109 -1.86 -17.76 -16.90
CA ASP A 109 -2.23 -16.39 -17.31
C ASP A 109 -3.68 -16.02 -16.95
N ASP A 110 -4.44 -16.91 -16.31
CA ASP A 110 -5.77 -16.57 -15.83
C ASP A 110 -5.69 -15.53 -14.71
N VAL A 111 -6.63 -14.58 -14.73
CA VAL A 111 -6.77 -13.59 -13.67
C VAL A 111 -7.33 -14.27 -12.42
N ILE A 112 -6.55 -14.23 -11.32
CA ILE A 112 -6.95 -14.79 -10.02
C ILE A 112 -7.31 -13.71 -9.00
N ASN A 113 -6.80 -12.49 -9.19
CA ASN A 113 -6.91 -11.45 -8.18
C ASN A 113 -7.24 -10.11 -8.81
N ILE A 114 -8.21 -9.39 -8.24
CA ILE A 114 -8.53 -8.02 -8.64
C ILE A 114 -8.43 -7.14 -7.41
N GLN A 115 -7.49 -6.21 -7.41
CA GLN A 115 -7.30 -5.27 -6.32
C GLN A 115 -7.71 -3.88 -6.76
N PHE A 116 -8.56 -3.26 -5.96
CA PHE A 116 -8.91 -1.86 -6.17
C PHE A 116 -7.82 -0.97 -5.62
N THR A 117 -7.09 -0.33 -6.52
CA THR A 117 -6.11 0.69 -6.18
C THR A 117 -6.84 2.02 -6.13
N SER A 118 -6.53 2.88 -5.15
CA SER A 118 -7.17 4.21 -5.05
C SER A 118 -6.89 5.12 -6.25
N GLY A 119 -6.01 4.68 -7.16
CA GLY A 119 -5.56 5.43 -8.31
C GLY A 119 -4.89 6.76 -7.90
N THR A 120 -4.24 7.38 -8.86
CA THR A 120 -3.75 8.75 -8.73
C THR A 120 -4.87 9.78 -9.05
N THR A 121 -6.08 9.32 -9.38
CA THR A 121 -7.25 10.13 -9.80
C THR A 121 -8.42 10.10 -8.79
N GLY A 122 -8.28 9.42 -7.65
CA GLY A 122 -9.30 9.37 -6.60
C GLY A 122 -10.44 8.36 -6.81
N VAL A 123 -10.75 7.99 -8.05
CA VAL A 123 -11.67 6.88 -8.38
C VAL A 123 -10.90 5.55 -8.38
N PRO A 124 -11.29 4.55 -7.58
CA PRO A 124 -10.55 3.31 -7.52
C PRO A 124 -10.64 2.50 -8.82
N LYS A 125 -9.53 1.90 -9.25
CA LYS A 125 -9.45 1.07 -10.45
C LYS A 125 -9.15 -0.37 -10.06
N GLY A 126 -9.85 -1.34 -10.65
CA GLY A 126 -9.61 -2.76 -10.39
C GLY A 126 -8.42 -3.26 -11.21
N SER A 127 -7.24 -3.32 -10.60
CA SER A 127 -6.04 -3.91 -11.18
C SER A 127 -6.16 -5.43 -11.16
N MET A 128 -6.14 -6.06 -12.33
CA MET A 128 -6.17 -7.52 -12.46
C MET A 128 -4.77 -8.09 -12.23
N SER A 129 -4.66 -9.28 -11.67
CA SER A 129 -3.38 -9.98 -11.54
C SER A 129 -3.57 -11.45 -11.86
N THR A 130 -2.66 -11.99 -12.66
CA THR A 130 -2.69 -13.40 -13.05
C THR A 130 -2.02 -14.28 -11.99
N HIS A 131 -2.23 -15.60 -12.08
CA HIS A 131 -1.46 -16.56 -11.27
C HIS A 131 0.05 -16.34 -11.46
N HIS A 132 0.49 -16.19 -12.71
CA HIS A 132 1.90 -15.96 -13.04
C HIS A 132 2.46 -14.70 -12.40
N ASN A 133 1.75 -13.56 -12.48
CA ASN A 133 2.21 -12.29 -11.91
C ASN A 133 2.48 -12.43 -10.40
N ILE A 134 1.52 -13.01 -9.66
CA ILE A 134 1.55 -13.12 -8.20
C ILE A 134 2.61 -14.12 -7.74
N ILE A 135 2.64 -15.32 -8.34
CA ILE A 135 3.55 -16.39 -7.91
C ILE A 135 5.00 -16.03 -8.22
N GLN A 136 5.30 -15.53 -9.43
CA GLN A 136 6.67 -15.17 -9.79
C GLN A 136 7.22 -14.02 -8.95
N ASN A 137 6.41 -12.99 -8.70
CA ASN A 137 6.84 -11.90 -7.83
C ASN A 137 7.12 -12.38 -6.42
N SER A 138 6.22 -13.18 -5.84
CA SER A 138 6.41 -13.76 -4.51
C SER A 138 7.68 -14.62 -4.44
N GLN A 139 7.94 -15.41 -5.48
CA GLN A 139 9.15 -16.23 -5.59
C GLN A 139 10.43 -15.39 -5.55
N PHE A 140 10.54 -14.34 -6.37
CA PHE A 140 11.77 -13.54 -6.41
C PHE A 140 11.93 -12.63 -5.19
N VAL A 141 10.83 -12.05 -4.70
CA VAL A 141 10.81 -11.20 -3.51
C VAL A 141 11.20 -12.00 -2.27
N SER A 142 10.63 -13.19 -2.10
CA SER A 142 10.91 -14.03 -0.93
C SER A 142 12.36 -14.49 -0.86
N ARG A 143 13.00 -14.79 -2.00
CA ARG A 143 14.43 -15.11 -2.05
C ARG A 143 15.32 -13.95 -1.60
N ILE A 144 14.87 -12.70 -1.80
CA ILE A 144 15.60 -11.50 -1.34
C ILE A 144 15.35 -11.29 0.15
N ILE A 145 14.10 -11.31 0.61
CA ILE A 145 13.73 -11.03 2.01
C ILE A 145 14.30 -12.11 2.94
N PHE A 146 14.12 -13.39 2.58
CA PHE A 146 14.54 -14.55 3.36
C PHE A 146 15.93 -15.06 2.97
N GLU A 147 16.78 -14.26 2.29
CA GLU A 147 18.15 -14.68 1.93
C GLU A 147 18.89 -15.25 3.16
N ASN A 148 19.48 -16.43 3.08
CA ASN A 148 20.12 -17.15 4.21
C ASN A 148 19.20 -17.69 5.32
N PHE A 149 17.87 -17.58 5.18
CA PHE A 149 16.87 -18.22 6.07
C PHE A 149 16.10 -19.35 5.37
N LEU A 150 16.44 -19.68 4.11
CA LEU A 150 15.75 -20.75 3.39
C LEU A 150 16.25 -22.12 3.88
N PRO A 151 15.34 -23.10 4.12
CA PRO A 151 15.66 -24.39 4.76
C PRO A 151 16.81 -25.20 4.12
N ASN A 152 17.10 -24.96 2.84
CA ASN A 152 18.12 -25.68 2.08
C ASN A 152 19.50 -24.98 2.06
N GLN A 153 19.68 -23.88 2.79
CA GLN A 153 20.90 -23.06 2.75
C GLN A 153 21.43 -22.64 4.15
N PHE A 154 21.32 -23.50 5.16
CA PHE A 154 21.93 -23.31 6.50
C PHE A 154 21.17 -22.41 7.52
N GLY A 155 19.86 -22.19 7.41
CA GLY A 155 19.14 -21.20 8.25
C GLY A 155 17.88 -21.71 8.99
N GLU A 156 17.49 -20.97 10.04
CA GLU A 156 16.21 -21.10 10.76
C GLU A 156 15.02 -20.85 9.82
N THR A 157 13.89 -21.52 10.06
CA THR A 157 12.65 -21.26 9.30
C THR A 157 12.17 -19.82 9.53
N PRO A 158 11.78 -19.07 8.47
CA PRO A 158 11.19 -17.76 8.67
C PRO A 158 9.82 -17.89 9.37
N ILE A 159 9.65 -17.15 10.46
CA ILE A 159 8.39 -16.95 11.18
C ILE A 159 8.06 -15.47 11.07
N VAL A 160 7.08 -15.16 10.22
CA VAL A 160 6.78 -13.81 9.76
C VAL A 160 5.52 -13.30 10.44
N CYS A 161 5.65 -12.26 11.26
CA CYS A 161 4.50 -11.49 11.73
C CYS A 161 4.00 -10.57 10.60
N VAL A 162 2.78 -10.81 10.12
CA VAL A 162 2.16 -10.05 9.02
C VAL A 162 0.93 -9.30 9.54
N PRO A 163 1.10 -8.10 10.14
CA PRO A 163 -0.02 -7.24 10.53
C PRO A 163 -0.71 -6.54 9.34
N ASN A 164 -0.13 -6.65 8.14
CA ASN A 164 -0.64 -6.00 6.95
C ASN A 164 -2.01 -6.58 6.54
N PRO A 165 -2.93 -5.74 6.07
CA PRO A 165 -4.22 -6.23 5.59
C PRO A 165 -4.08 -7.14 4.36
N LEU A 166 -4.69 -8.32 4.41
CA LEU A 166 -4.67 -9.30 3.31
C LEU A 166 -5.48 -8.87 2.09
N TYR A 167 -6.29 -7.81 2.17
CA TYR A 167 -6.98 -7.26 0.99
C TYR A 167 -6.06 -6.39 0.11
N HIS A 168 -4.84 -6.09 0.54
CA HIS A 168 -3.86 -5.31 -0.19
C HIS A 168 -2.69 -6.20 -0.62
N ALA A 169 -2.08 -5.96 -1.79
CA ALA A 169 -0.99 -6.78 -2.32
C ALA A 169 0.17 -7.00 -1.35
N PHE A 170 0.45 -6.03 -0.47
CA PHE A 170 1.45 -6.21 0.59
C PHE A 170 1.11 -7.40 1.50
N GLY A 171 -0.10 -7.47 2.07
CA GLY A 171 -0.50 -8.63 2.87
C GLY A 171 -0.71 -9.89 2.02
N CYS A 172 -1.43 -9.75 0.90
CA CYS A 172 -1.85 -10.88 0.06
C CYS A 172 -0.69 -11.58 -0.67
N VAL A 173 0.23 -10.83 -1.25
CA VAL A 173 1.27 -11.36 -2.14
C VAL A 173 2.61 -11.41 -1.41
N ILE A 174 3.08 -10.27 -0.90
CA ILE A 174 4.37 -10.21 -0.18
C ILE A 174 4.27 -10.96 1.15
N GLY A 175 3.15 -10.85 1.88
CA GLY A 175 2.88 -11.59 3.11
C GLY A 175 2.63 -13.07 2.84
N SER A 176 1.40 -13.42 2.46
CA SER A 176 0.99 -14.83 2.37
C SER A 176 1.70 -15.64 1.30
N THR A 177 1.69 -15.22 0.04
CA THR A 177 2.23 -16.04 -1.06
C THR A 177 3.75 -16.23 -0.96
N SER A 178 4.49 -15.22 -0.50
CA SER A 178 5.94 -15.35 -0.27
C SER A 178 6.26 -16.33 0.86
N CYS A 179 5.43 -16.36 1.91
CA CYS A 179 5.59 -17.34 2.98
C CYS A 179 5.33 -18.77 2.47
N ILE A 180 4.24 -18.97 1.72
CA ILE A 180 3.90 -20.26 1.11
C ILE A 180 5.05 -20.74 0.21
N TYR A 181 5.55 -19.89 -0.69
CA TYR A 181 6.64 -20.25 -1.60
C TYR A 181 7.92 -20.66 -0.85
N SER A 182 8.22 -19.99 0.27
CA SER A 182 9.46 -20.19 1.02
C SER A 182 9.34 -21.18 2.17
N HIS A 183 8.19 -21.85 2.31
CA HIS A 183 7.91 -22.76 3.43
C HIS A 183 8.07 -22.06 4.81
N ALA A 184 7.76 -20.76 4.86
CA ALA A 184 7.78 -19.96 6.06
C ALA A 184 6.45 -20.04 6.81
N SER A 185 6.49 -19.84 8.13
CA SER A 185 5.30 -19.67 8.95
C SER A 185 4.83 -18.22 8.91
N MET A 186 3.60 -18.00 8.46
CA MET A 186 2.94 -16.69 8.56
C MET A 186 2.10 -16.62 9.83
N VAL A 187 2.30 -15.59 10.64
CA VAL A 187 1.51 -15.33 11.84
C VAL A 187 0.74 -14.03 11.66
N LEU A 188 -0.59 -14.10 11.72
CA LEU A 188 -1.49 -12.95 11.60
C LEU A 188 -1.86 -12.49 13.03
N PRO A 189 -1.40 -11.31 13.49
CA PRO A 189 -1.67 -10.84 14.85
C PRO A 189 -3.15 -10.46 15.05
N GLY A 190 -3.86 -10.16 13.97
CA GLY A 190 -5.27 -9.81 14.00
C GLY A 190 -5.81 -9.44 12.62
N PRO A 191 -7.11 -9.17 12.51
CA PRO A 191 -7.76 -8.83 11.24
C PRO A 191 -7.44 -7.40 10.76
N VAL A 192 -6.91 -6.56 11.66
CA VAL A 192 -6.32 -5.25 11.38
C VAL A 192 -5.06 -5.06 12.20
N PHE A 193 -4.18 -4.17 11.76
CA PHE A 193 -3.04 -3.75 12.56
C PHE A 193 -3.47 -3.21 13.91
N ASN A 194 -2.83 -3.73 14.95
CA ASN A 194 -2.89 -3.28 16.33
C ASN A 194 -1.49 -3.48 16.93
N VAL A 195 -0.94 -2.45 17.57
CA VAL A 195 0.44 -2.47 18.06
C VAL A 195 0.64 -3.53 19.14
N GLN A 196 -0.24 -3.55 20.15
CA GLN A 196 -0.19 -4.50 21.26
C GLN A 196 -0.22 -5.95 20.75
N GLN A 197 -1.22 -6.29 19.92
CA GLN A 197 -1.36 -7.64 19.37
C GLN A 197 -0.16 -8.04 18.50
N THR A 198 0.43 -7.08 17.77
CA THR A 198 1.63 -7.32 16.95
C THR A 198 2.83 -7.66 17.83
N LEU A 199 3.06 -6.90 18.91
CA LEU A 199 4.16 -7.12 19.85
C LEU A 199 3.99 -8.45 20.61
N GLU A 200 2.81 -8.73 21.13
CA GLU A 200 2.46 -10.00 21.78
C GLU A 200 2.68 -11.19 20.84
N THR A 201 2.31 -11.04 19.56
CA THR A 201 2.50 -12.07 18.54
C THR A 201 3.98 -12.34 18.27
N ILE A 202 4.81 -11.28 18.20
CA ILE A 202 6.25 -11.43 17.97
C ILE A 202 6.88 -12.21 19.13
N GLU A 203 6.57 -11.84 20.38
CA GLU A 203 7.09 -12.49 21.57
C GLU A 203 6.60 -13.94 21.70
N GLN A 204 5.29 -14.17 21.59
CA GLN A 204 4.66 -15.48 21.78
C GLN A 204 5.14 -16.50 20.75
N TYR A 205 5.21 -16.11 19.47
CA TYR A 205 5.57 -17.00 18.37
C TYR A 205 7.04 -16.90 17.97
N ARG A 206 7.82 -16.09 18.69
CA ARG A 206 9.23 -15.80 18.41
C ARG A 206 9.47 -15.42 16.94
N CYS A 207 8.63 -14.54 16.41
CA CYS A 207 8.73 -14.11 15.03
C CYS A 207 10.12 -13.53 14.76
N ASN A 208 10.78 -13.99 13.69
CA ASN A 208 12.09 -13.49 13.26
C ASN A 208 11.99 -12.50 12.08
N PHE A 209 10.81 -12.35 11.49
CA PHE A 209 10.46 -11.30 10.54
C PHE A 209 9.23 -10.50 10.95
N LEU A 210 9.24 -9.19 10.71
CA LEU A 210 8.07 -8.32 10.84
C LEU A 210 7.85 -7.51 9.56
N TYR A 211 6.62 -7.52 9.05
CA TYR A 211 6.22 -6.68 7.92
C TYR A 211 5.43 -5.47 8.40
N GLY A 212 5.60 -4.33 7.74
CA GLY A 212 4.87 -3.13 8.11
C GLY A 212 5.02 -1.99 7.13
N THR A 213 4.13 -1.00 7.24
CA THR A 213 4.33 0.32 6.63
C THR A 213 5.20 1.19 7.54
N PRO A 214 5.77 2.31 7.04
CA PRO A 214 6.49 3.26 7.89
C PRO A 214 5.71 3.69 9.12
N THR A 215 4.40 3.93 8.99
CA THR A 215 3.53 4.31 10.12
C THR A 215 3.39 3.19 11.14
N MET A 216 3.21 1.93 10.69
CA MET A 216 3.13 0.78 11.59
C MET A 216 4.42 0.61 12.40
N TRP A 217 5.57 0.71 11.75
CA TRP A 217 6.87 0.64 12.43
C TRP A 217 7.07 1.80 13.42
N SER A 218 6.70 3.02 13.02
CA SER A 218 6.73 4.18 13.91
C SER A 218 5.86 3.98 15.15
N ASP A 219 4.65 3.45 14.98
CA ASP A 219 3.75 3.16 16.09
C ASP A 219 4.34 2.07 17.00
N ILE A 220 4.89 0.99 16.44
CA ILE A 220 5.53 -0.08 17.20
C ILE A 220 6.66 0.47 18.07
N ILE A 221 7.63 1.19 17.50
CA ILE A 221 8.79 1.69 18.25
C ILE A 221 8.47 2.85 19.22
N SER A 222 7.22 3.32 19.25
CA SER A 222 6.77 4.43 20.11
C SER A 222 5.83 3.99 21.25
N ASN A 223 5.33 2.75 21.25
CA ASN A 223 4.29 2.29 22.18
C ASN A 223 4.79 1.20 23.13
N GLN A 224 5.58 1.57 24.14
CA GLN A 224 6.02 0.67 25.24
C GLN A 224 6.55 -0.70 24.77
N PHE A 225 7.19 -0.73 23.60
CA PHE A 225 7.69 -1.97 22.99
C PHE A 225 8.80 -2.63 23.81
N ASP A 226 9.45 -1.85 24.66
CA ASP A 226 10.47 -2.25 25.64
C ASP A 226 9.95 -3.24 26.69
N ARG A 227 8.62 -3.40 26.79
CA ARG A 227 7.97 -4.41 27.65
C ARG A 227 7.93 -5.81 27.06
N PHE A 228 8.24 -5.98 25.77
CA PHE A 228 8.13 -7.25 25.05
C PHE A 228 9.52 -7.75 24.64
N ASP A 229 9.74 -9.07 24.66
CA ASP A 229 10.95 -9.69 24.13
C ASP A 229 10.92 -9.74 22.59
N LEU A 230 11.64 -8.80 21.96
CA LEU A 230 11.84 -8.76 20.52
C LEU A 230 13.17 -9.37 20.05
N SER A 231 13.89 -10.11 20.92
CA SER A 231 15.22 -10.64 20.61
C SER A 231 15.25 -11.64 19.44
N SER A 232 14.12 -12.27 19.14
CA SER A 232 13.94 -13.14 17.97
C SER A 232 13.89 -12.36 16.66
N LEU A 233 13.47 -11.09 16.68
CA LEU A 233 13.25 -10.30 15.48
C LEU A 233 14.60 -9.94 14.82
N LYS A 234 14.89 -10.56 13.68
CA LYS A 234 16.15 -10.39 12.93
C LYS A 234 16.01 -9.50 11.72
N ARG A 235 14.85 -9.55 11.06
CA ARG A 235 14.63 -8.82 9.82
C ARG A 235 13.25 -8.21 9.74
N GLY A 236 13.09 -7.25 8.85
CA GLY A 236 11.78 -6.66 8.61
C GLY A 236 11.64 -6.07 7.22
N VAL A 237 10.40 -5.75 6.88
CA VAL A 237 10.05 -5.11 5.61
C VAL A 237 9.32 -3.81 5.89
N ILE A 238 9.76 -2.73 5.25
CA ILE A 238 9.06 -1.45 5.24
C ILE A 238 8.63 -1.14 3.80
N SER A 239 7.33 -1.11 3.55
CA SER A 239 6.81 -0.79 2.20
C SER A 239 5.42 -0.17 2.24
N GLY A 240 4.88 0.13 1.05
CA GLY A 240 3.55 0.69 0.86
C GLY A 240 3.47 2.22 0.97
N ALA A 241 4.48 2.88 1.52
CA ALA A 241 4.63 4.34 1.55
C ALA A 241 6.12 4.72 1.61
N PRO A 242 6.48 5.97 1.24
CA PRO A 242 7.81 6.52 1.49
C PRO A 242 8.27 6.32 2.93
N CYS A 243 9.46 5.75 3.11
CA CYS A 243 10.08 5.60 4.43
C CYS A 243 11.18 6.66 4.59
N PRO A 244 11.12 7.53 5.61
CA PRO A 244 12.17 8.50 5.83
C PRO A 244 13.41 7.83 6.45
N PRO A 245 14.65 8.21 6.06
CA PRO A 245 15.87 7.59 6.56
C PRO A 245 16.03 7.63 8.08
N PHE A 246 15.51 8.68 8.74
CA PHE A 246 15.57 8.78 10.20
C PHE A 246 14.77 7.67 10.89
N LEU A 247 13.64 7.24 10.31
CA LEU A 247 12.83 6.16 10.88
C LEU A 247 13.59 4.84 10.83
N ILE A 248 14.26 4.54 9.71
CA ILE A 248 15.08 3.33 9.58
C ILE A 248 16.19 3.30 10.64
N ARG A 249 16.89 4.43 10.84
CA ARG A 249 17.90 4.58 11.91
C ARG A 249 17.30 4.33 13.29
N ASN A 250 16.20 5.01 13.60
CA ASN A 250 15.54 4.91 14.90
C ASN A 250 15.04 3.48 15.21
N ILE A 251 14.61 2.73 14.20
CA ILE A 251 14.23 1.31 14.35
C ILE A 251 15.46 0.46 14.71
N HIS A 252 16.57 0.61 13.97
CA HIS A 252 17.80 -0.13 14.26
C HIS A 252 18.39 0.21 15.64
N ASP A 253 18.35 1.48 16.04
CA ASP A 253 18.82 1.92 17.36
C ASP A 253 17.97 1.31 18.50
N LYS A 254 16.65 1.20 18.29
CA LYS A 254 15.69 0.69 19.28
C LYS A 254 15.56 -0.84 19.31
N ILE A 255 15.87 -1.53 18.22
CA ILE A 255 15.76 -2.99 18.10
C ILE A 255 17.13 -3.55 17.67
N PRO A 256 18.08 -3.73 18.61
CA PRO A 256 19.46 -4.13 18.27
C PRO A 256 19.58 -5.52 17.62
N SER A 257 18.59 -6.39 17.81
CA SER A 257 18.54 -7.71 17.16
C SER A 257 18.22 -7.65 15.67
N LEU A 258 17.71 -6.50 15.19
CA LEU A 258 17.27 -6.31 13.81
C LEU A 258 18.46 -6.00 12.90
N GLU A 259 18.88 -7.00 12.14
CA GLU A 259 20.03 -6.95 11.24
C GLU A 259 19.72 -6.24 9.93
N HIS A 260 18.48 -6.38 9.43
CA HIS A 260 18.10 -5.81 8.13
C HIS A 260 16.63 -5.43 7.98
N LEU A 261 16.42 -4.22 7.46
CA LEU A 261 15.15 -3.76 6.92
C LEU A 261 15.22 -3.73 5.38
N SER A 262 14.41 -4.55 4.73
CA SER A 262 14.20 -4.49 3.29
C SER A 262 13.19 -3.39 2.95
N ILE A 263 13.53 -2.57 1.96
CA ILE A 263 12.71 -1.44 1.48
C ILE A 263 12.28 -1.73 0.03
N PRO A 264 11.28 -2.61 -0.19
CA PRO A 264 10.79 -2.89 -1.52
C PRO A 264 9.91 -1.76 -2.05
N TYR A 265 10.06 -1.46 -3.33
CA TYR A 265 9.24 -0.50 -4.07
C TYR A 265 8.48 -1.20 -5.20
N GLY A 266 7.24 -0.77 -5.38
CA GLY A 266 6.42 -1.16 -6.53
C GLY A 266 4.96 -0.71 -6.37
N SER A 267 4.11 -1.26 -7.23
CA SER A 267 2.67 -1.03 -7.25
C SER A 267 1.92 -2.33 -7.52
N THR A 268 0.62 -2.36 -7.23
CA THR A 268 -0.24 -3.51 -7.51
C THR A 268 -0.17 -3.92 -8.99
N GLU A 269 -0.06 -2.96 -9.90
CA GLU A 269 -0.01 -3.11 -11.36
C GLU A 269 1.25 -3.82 -11.89
N ILE A 270 2.28 -4.07 -11.05
CA ILE A 270 3.53 -4.71 -11.47
C ILE A 270 3.86 -5.98 -10.70
N GLY A 271 2.87 -6.54 -9.98
CA GLY A 271 3.07 -7.67 -9.07
C GLY A 271 4.02 -7.22 -7.98
N PRO A 272 3.50 -6.86 -6.80
CA PRO A 272 3.73 -5.63 -6.01
C PRO A 272 5.13 -5.00 -5.85
N VAL A 273 6.21 -5.65 -6.28
CA VAL A 273 7.60 -5.24 -6.08
C VAL A 273 8.36 -5.24 -7.40
N ALA A 274 8.96 -4.11 -7.76
CA ALA A 274 9.95 -3.98 -8.83
C ALA A 274 11.39 -4.00 -8.32
N THR A 275 11.64 -3.33 -7.18
CA THR A 275 12.99 -3.17 -6.63
C THR A 275 12.97 -3.47 -5.15
N SER A 276 14.11 -3.90 -4.60
CA SER A 276 14.29 -4.04 -3.15
C SER A 276 15.74 -3.85 -2.75
N THR A 277 15.94 -3.26 -1.57
CA THR A 277 17.24 -3.31 -0.89
C THR A 277 17.55 -4.75 -0.46
N ARG A 278 18.84 -5.04 -0.31
CA ARG A 278 19.42 -6.34 0.02
C ARG A 278 20.31 -6.22 1.25
N ILE A 279 20.55 -7.35 1.91
CA ILE A 279 21.36 -7.37 3.15
C ILE A 279 22.80 -6.88 2.93
N LYS A 280 23.39 -7.16 1.76
CA LYS A 280 24.76 -6.81 1.36
C LYS A 280 24.90 -5.40 0.79
N ASP A 281 23.81 -4.65 0.65
CA ASP A 281 23.87 -3.25 0.21
C ASP A 281 24.55 -2.40 1.28
N SER A 282 25.25 -1.34 0.87
CA SER A 282 25.87 -0.42 1.84
C SER A 282 24.81 0.32 2.67
N ASP A 283 25.18 0.76 3.87
CA ASP A 283 24.28 1.46 4.79
C ASP A 283 23.60 2.65 4.13
N LYS A 284 24.34 3.42 3.32
CA LYS A 284 23.78 4.54 2.55
C LYS A 284 22.62 4.09 1.66
N HIS A 285 22.79 3.04 0.85
CA HIS A 285 21.74 2.58 -0.06
C HIS A 285 20.57 1.95 0.70
N ARG A 286 20.83 1.26 1.81
CA ARG A 286 19.77 0.70 2.67
C ARG A 286 18.93 1.79 3.34
N LEU A 287 19.51 2.97 3.57
CA LEU A 287 18.83 4.12 4.17
C LEU A 287 18.10 5.01 3.16
N GLU A 288 18.69 5.22 1.98
CA GLU A 288 18.25 6.30 1.06
C GLU A 288 17.58 5.80 -0.22
N SER A 289 17.75 4.52 -0.58
CA SER A 289 17.24 3.95 -1.85
C SER A 289 16.13 2.94 -1.61
N VAL A 290 15.42 2.58 -2.69
CA VAL A 290 14.52 1.43 -2.74
C VAL A 290 15.18 0.21 -3.38
N GLY A 291 16.52 0.19 -3.36
CA GLY A 291 17.33 -0.91 -3.86
C GLY A 291 17.45 -0.97 -5.37
N LYS A 292 17.78 -2.16 -5.88
CA LYS A 292 17.90 -2.42 -7.33
C LYS A 292 16.72 -3.26 -7.83
N PRO A 293 16.48 -3.32 -9.15
CA PRO A 293 15.52 -4.25 -9.72
C PRO A 293 15.69 -5.68 -9.18
N ILE A 294 14.57 -6.33 -8.90
CA ILE A 294 14.54 -7.76 -8.59
C ILE A 294 14.82 -8.56 -9.88
N PRO A 295 15.15 -9.86 -9.79
CA PRO A 295 15.42 -10.67 -10.98
C PRO A 295 14.31 -10.56 -12.04
N TYR A 296 14.71 -10.46 -13.30
CA TYR A 296 13.82 -10.37 -14.47
C TYR A 296 12.85 -9.17 -14.45
N VAL A 297 13.20 -8.11 -13.71
CA VAL A 297 12.54 -6.81 -13.78
C VAL A 297 13.51 -5.79 -14.38
N GLU A 298 12.99 -5.02 -15.33
CA GLU A 298 13.70 -3.92 -15.96
C GLU A 298 13.12 -2.59 -15.49
N VAL A 299 13.99 -1.62 -15.23
CA VAL A 299 13.61 -0.27 -14.80
C VAL A 299 14.37 0.73 -15.65
N LYS A 300 13.64 1.71 -16.21
CA LYS A 300 14.21 2.87 -16.91
C LYS A 300 13.70 4.17 -16.29
N ILE A 301 14.46 5.24 -16.46
CA ILE A 301 14.04 6.60 -16.13
C ILE A 301 13.88 7.36 -17.44
N ILE A 302 12.73 8.01 -17.64
CA ILE A 302 12.47 8.83 -18.82
C ILE A 302 12.23 10.28 -18.44
N ASP A 303 12.60 11.18 -19.34
CA ASP A 303 12.27 12.59 -19.25
C ASP A 303 10.75 12.77 -19.38
N ILE A 304 10.18 13.60 -18.52
CA ILE A 304 8.72 13.74 -18.37
C ILE A 304 8.10 14.47 -19.58
N GLU A 305 8.85 15.37 -20.22
CA GLU A 305 8.36 16.19 -21.33
C GLU A 305 8.54 15.49 -22.67
N THR A 306 9.71 14.90 -22.88
CA THR A 306 10.12 14.31 -24.17
C THR A 306 9.87 12.81 -24.25
N GLY A 307 9.66 12.12 -23.12
CA GLY A 307 9.54 10.66 -23.04
C GLY A 307 10.85 9.90 -23.34
N SER A 308 11.97 10.62 -23.51
CA SER A 308 13.26 10.03 -23.87
C SER A 308 13.97 9.44 -22.66
N LEU A 309 14.73 8.36 -22.87
CA LEU A 309 15.58 7.77 -21.84
C LEU A 309 16.62 8.80 -21.34
N VAL A 310 16.76 8.96 -20.03
CA VAL A 310 17.74 9.88 -19.44
C VAL A 310 18.98 9.16 -18.89
N PRO A 311 20.13 9.84 -18.80
CA PRO A 311 21.31 9.31 -18.11
C PRO A 311 21.05 9.00 -16.64
N ARG A 312 21.84 8.08 -16.07
CA ARG A 312 21.85 7.82 -14.62
C ARG A 312 22.20 9.10 -13.85
N GLY A 313 21.54 9.30 -12.72
CA GLY A 313 21.61 10.52 -11.91
C GLY A 313 20.59 11.60 -12.29
N THR A 314 19.98 11.52 -13.47
CA THR A 314 18.93 12.46 -13.90
C THR A 314 17.57 12.04 -13.35
N LYS A 315 16.82 12.99 -12.80
CA LYS A 315 15.44 12.77 -12.32
C LYS A 315 14.49 12.65 -13.52
N GLY A 316 13.52 11.75 -13.43
CA GLY A 316 12.49 11.55 -14.44
C GLY A 316 11.40 10.59 -13.97
N GLU A 317 10.48 10.24 -14.86
CA GLU A 317 9.48 9.21 -14.58
C GLU A 317 10.12 7.82 -14.54
N ILE A 318 9.74 7.03 -13.53
CA ILE A 318 10.14 5.63 -13.41
C ILE A 318 9.19 4.78 -14.26
N CYS A 319 9.73 4.02 -15.20
CA CYS A 319 8.99 3.02 -15.95
C CYS A 319 9.52 1.63 -15.64
N VAL A 320 8.62 0.67 -15.50
CA VAL A 320 8.93 -0.72 -15.13
C VAL A 320 8.42 -1.68 -16.19
N ARG A 321 9.24 -2.67 -16.56
CA ARG A 321 8.79 -3.84 -17.32
C ARG A 321 9.12 -5.09 -16.52
N SER A 322 8.13 -5.93 -16.27
CA SER A 322 8.20 -6.99 -15.26
C SER A 322 7.34 -8.19 -15.66
N HIS A 323 7.74 -9.39 -15.23
CA HIS A 323 6.87 -10.57 -15.23
C HIS A 323 5.61 -10.39 -14.36
N GLY A 324 5.61 -9.38 -13.48
CA GLY A 324 4.47 -8.99 -12.66
C GLY A 324 3.58 -7.93 -13.29
N THR A 325 3.92 -7.36 -14.46
CA THR A 325 3.06 -6.38 -15.13
C THR A 325 1.66 -6.96 -15.34
N PHE A 326 0.67 -6.26 -14.81
CA PHE A 326 -0.72 -6.66 -14.89
C PHE A 326 -1.26 -6.69 -16.32
N PRO A 327 -2.27 -7.53 -16.63
CA PRO A 327 -2.91 -7.52 -17.94
C PRO A 327 -3.76 -6.26 -18.18
N GLY A 328 -4.11 -5.52 -17.12
CA GLY A 328 -4.80 -4.25 -17.22
C GLY A 328 -5.85 -4.02 -16.14
N TYR A 329 -6.55 -2.89 -16.27
CA TYR A 329 -7.69 -2.55 -15.41
C TYR A 329 -8.97 -3.21 -15.93
N ILE A 330 -9.72 -3.87 -15.06
CA ILE A 330 -10.98 -4.53 -15.42
C ILE A 330 -11.96 -3.53 -16.07
N ASN A 331 -12.46 -3.90 -17.25
CA ASN A 331 -13.39 -3.11 -18.08
C ASN A 331 -12.91 -1.68 -18.38
N GLN A 332 -11.60 -1.43 -18.33
CA GLN A 332 -11.01 -0.11 -18.58
C GLN A 332 -9.76 -0.19 -19.48
N PRO A 333 -9.91 -0.65 -20.74
CA PRO A 333 -8.77 -0.77 -21.66
C PRO A 333 -8.10 0.57 -21.99
N GLU A 334 -8.86 1.68 -22.04
CA GLU A 334 -8.27 3.01 -22.24
C GLU A 334 -7.37 3.42 -21.07
N LYS A 335 -7.83 3.20 -19.83
CA LYS A 335 -7.00 3.45 -18.64
C LYS A 335 -5.79 2.55 -18.55
N THR A 336 -5.83 1.39 -19.20
CA THR A 336 -4.69 0.48 -19.29
C THR A 336 -3.66 1.01 -20.28
N ARG A 337 -4.09 1.46 -21.47
CA ARG A 337 -3.21 2.10 -22.47
C ARG A 337 -2.60 3.42 -22.01
N GLU A 338 -3.24 4.12 -21.06
CA GLU A 338 -2.66 5.32 -20.43
C GLU A 338 -1.41 5.01 -19.61
N VAL A 339 -1.23 3.77 -19.14
CA VAL A 339 -0.15 3.40 -18.20
C VAL A 339 0.75 2.27 -18.69
N ILE A 340 0.36 1.53 -19.72
CA ILE A 340 1.22 0.54 -20.40
C ILE A 340 1.45 1.02 -21.83
N ASP A 341 2.71 1.26 -22.17
CA ASP A 341 3.10 1.63 -23.54
C ASP A 341 3.10 0.43 -24.50
N GLU A 342 3.28 0.70 -25.79
CA GLU A 342 3.34 -0.33 -26.84
C GLU A 342 4.50 -1.34 -26.68
N ASN A 343 5.49 -1.01 -25.85
CA ASN A 343 6.67 -1.81 -25.55
C ASN A 343 6.56 -2.51 -24.18
N PHE A 344 5.35 -2.55 -23.61
CA PHE A 344 5.00 -3.16 -22.33
C PHE A 344 5.67 -2.52 -21.10
N TRP A 345 6.07 -1.26 -21.18
CA TRP A 345 6.50 -0.50 -20.02
C TRP A 345 5.31 0.04 -19.26
N TYR A 346 5.25 -0.26 -17.98
CA TYR A 346 4.35 0.37 -17.04
C TYR A 346 4.92 1.72 -16.58
N HIS A 347 4.20 2.79 -16.89
CA HIS A 347 4.44 4.15 -16.41
C HIS A 347 3.90 4.29 -14.99
N THR A 348 4.82 4.35 -14.01
CA THR A 348 4.45 4.31 -12.59
C THR A 348 3.80 5.61 -12.12
N GLY A 349 4.05 6.73 -12.80
CA GLY A 349 3.74 8.06 -12.31
C GLY A 349 4.54 8.48 -11.07
N ASP A 350 5.52 7.68 -10.63
CA ASP A 350 6.48 8.05 -9.60
C ASP A 350 7.73 8.67 -10.25
N ILE A 351 8.31 9.66 -9.58
CA ILE A 351 9.51 10.38 -10.04
C ILE A 351 10.71 9.91 -9.22
N GLY A 352 11.83 9.71 -9.90
CA GLY A 352 13.06 9.29 -9.26
C GLY A 352 14.25 9.36 -10.19
N PHE A 353 15.38 8.85 -9.70
CA PHE A 353 16.60 8.67 -10.50
C PHE A 353 17.26 7.34 -10.14
N MET A 354 18.09 6.85 -11.06
CA MET A 354 18.94 5.68 -10.82
C MET A 354 20.40 6.12 -10.75
N ASP A 355 21.13 5.69 -9.73
CA ASP A 355 22.54 6.03 -9.59
C ASP A 355 23.45 5.19 -10.52
N SER A 356 24.76 5.48 -10.48
CA SER A 356 25.77 4.76 -11.27
C SER A 356 25.88 3.27 -10.91
N GLN A 357 25.42 2.84 -9.73
CA GLN A 357 25.46 1.46 -9.25
C GLN A 357 24.14 0.69 -9.50
N GLY A 358 23.09 1.38 -9.96
CA GLY A 358 21.80 0.80 -10.32
C GLY A 358 20.78 0.83 -9.18
N TYR A 359 21.02 1.59 -8.11
CA TYR A 359 20.05 1.81 -7.06
C TYR A 359 19.04 2.87 -7.48
N LEU A 360 17.78 2.60 -7.21
CA LEU A 360 16.66 3.47 -7.52
C LEU A 360 16.32 4.35 -6.31
N PHE A 361 16.14 5.64 -6.55
CA PHE A 361 15.77 6.63 -5.55
C PHE A 361 14.45 7.29 -5.95
N ILE A 362 13.47 7.28 -5.04
CA ILE A 362 12.14 7.86 -5.30
C ILE A 362 12.09 9.27 -4.71
N THR A 363 11.85 10.27 -5.54
CA THR A 363 11.85 11.69 -5.14
C THR A 363 10.46 12.31 -5.08
N GLY A 364 9.43 11.64 -5.60
CA GLY A 364 8.05 12.13 -5.54
C GLY A 364 7.11 11.42 -6.48
N ARG A 365 5.97 12.08 -6.77
CA ARG A 365 4.96 11.62 -7.72
C ARG A 365 4.66 12.70 -8.74
N LEU A 366 4.46 12.30 -9.98
CA LEU A 366 4.17 13.22 -11.09
C LEU A 366 2.93 14.08 -10.78
N LYS A 367 1.88 13.49 -10.22
CA LYS A 367 0.64 14.21 -9.91
C LYS A 367 0.70 15.08 -8.64
N GLU A 368 1.71 14.86 -7.81
CA GLU A 368 1.95 15.68 -6.62
C GLU A 368 2.95 16.80 -6.93
N MET A 369 3.63 16.77 -8.07
CA MET A 369 4.57 17.81 -8.47
C MET A 369 3.89 19.17 -8.51
N ILE A 370 4.49 20.13 -7.80
CA ILE A 370 4.02 21.51 -7.71
C ILE A 370 4.83 22.31 -8.72
N ILE A 371 4.17 23.04 -9.61
CA ILE A 371 4.85 23.91 -10.56
C ILE A 371 4.74 25.35 -10.05
N ARG A 372 5.84 25.89 -9.51
CA ARG A 372 5.89 27.24 -8.93
C ARG A 372 6.83 28.11 -9.76
N GLY A 373 6.27 29.03 -10.52
CA GLY A 373 7.03 30.00 -11.32
C GLY A 373 7.95 29.33 -12.36
N GLY A 374 7.54 28.19 -12.90
CA GLY A 374 8.32 27.40 -13.87
C GLY A 374 9.26 26.36 -13.24
N GLU A 375 9.39 26.32 -11.91
CA GLU A 375 10.20 25.33 -11.22
C GLU A 375 9.37 24.11 -10.80
N ASN A 376 9.87 22.92 -11.09
CA ASN A 376 9.29 21.65 -10.65
C ASN A 376 9.70 21.36 -9.21
N ILE A 377 8.76 21.52 -8.28
CA ILE A 377 8.96 21.25 -6.87
C ILE A 377 8.29 19.92 -6.52
N TYR A 378 9.09 19.00 -5.96
CA TYR A 378 8.60 17.72 -5.47
C TYR A 378 8.25 17.86 -3.99
N PRO A 379 6.97 17.76 -3.58
CA PRO A 379 6.57 17.99 -2.20
C PRO A 379 7.33 17.10 -1.20
N ARG A 380 7.58 15.85 -1.60
CA ARG A 380 8.36 14.90 -0.79
C ARG A 380 9.76 15.40 -0.47
N GLU A 381 10.45 16.04 -1.42
CA GLU A 381 11.77 16.60 -1.19
C GLU A 381 11.70 17.71 -0.13
N VAL A 382 10.64 18.53 -0.15
CA VAL A 382 10.41 19.57 0.86
C VAL A 382 10.08 18.96 2.21
N GLU A 383 9.22 17.94 2.26
CA GLU A 383 8.87 17.19 3.47
C GLU A 383 10.12 16.60 4.13
N GLU A 384 10.97 15.92 3.35
CA GLU A 384 12.23 15.34 3.83
C GLU A 384 13.19 16.41 4.35
N LEU A 385 13.31 17.57 3.67
CA LEU A 385 14.13 18.68 4.16
C LEU A 385 13.61 19.25 5.49
N ILE A 386 12.30 19.40 5.66
CA ILE A 386 11.68 19.87 6.91
C ILE A 386 11.95 18.87 8.04
N LEU A 387 11.73 17.57 7.79
CA LEU A 387 11.97 16.52 8.78
C LEU A 387 13.45 16.39 9.15
N ASN A 388 14.36 16.48 8.17
CA ASN A 388 15.80 16.43 8.40
C ASN A 388 16.34 17.67 9.10
N ALA A 389 15.66 18.82 9.01
CA ALA A 389 16.03 20.00 9.79
C ALA A 389 15.83 19.79 11.30
N ALA A 390 15.05 18.76 11.69
CA ALA A 390 14.90 18.26 13.06
C ALA A 390 14.40 19.32 14.06
N HIS A 391 13.37 20.09 13.69
CA HIS A 391 12.68 20.94 14.67
C HIS A 391 12.02 20.07 15.74
N PRO A 392 12.29 20.27 17.04
CA PRO A 392 11.79 19.39 18.11
C PRO A 392 10.27 19.22 18.15
N SER A 393 9.54 20.29 17.81
CA SER A 393 8.06 20.28 17.82
C SER A 393 7.42 19.62 16.59
N ILE A 394 8.16 19.26 15.54
CA ILE A 394 7.58 18.65 14.32
C ILE A 394 7.60 17.12 14.46
N LYS A 395 6.42 16.52 14.47
CA LYS A 395 6.25 15.05 14.45
C LYS A 395 6.19 14.50 13.03
N ASP A 396 5.44 15.16 12.16
CA ASP A 396 5.28 14.78 10.74
C ASP A 396 4.89 16.03 9.92
N VAL A 397 5.06 15.98 8.61
CA VAL A 397 4.74 17.09 7.69
C VAL A 397 4.25 16.57 6.35
N GLN A 398 3.25 17.25 5.78
CA GLN A 398 2.73 16.98 4.43
C GLN A 398 2.65 18.29 3.65
N VAL A 399 3.27 18.31 2.47
CA VAL A 399 3.31 19.47 1.59
C VAL A 399 2.40 19.23 0.38
N VAL A 400 1.60 20.24 0.05
CA VAL A 400 0.73 20.26 -1.13
C VAL A 400 0.81 21.59 -1.85
N GLY A 401 0.52 21.58 -3.16
CA GLY A 401 0.38 22.78 -3.96
C GLY A 401 -1.01 23.39 -3.79
N VAL A 402 -1.07 24.72 -3.79
CA VAL A 402 -2.31 25.50 -3.82
C VAL A 402 -2.24 26.54 -4.95
N PRO A 403 -3.33 26.83 -5.67
CA PRO A 403 -3.29 27.83 -6.74
C PRO A 403 -2.76 29.19 -6.26
N ASP A 404 -1.94 29.83 -7.08
CA ASP A 404 -1.44 31.19 -6.87
C ASP A 404 -1.44 31.94 -8.20
N ASP A 405 -2.09 33.11 -8.25
CA ASP A 405 -2.31 33.86 -9.49
C ASP A 405 -1.01 34.28 -10.21
N ARG A 406 0.10 34.40 -9.48
CA ARG A 406 1.38 34.86 -10.02
C ARG A 406 2.30 33.72 -10.39
N LEU A 407 2.37 32.70 -9.54
CA LEU A 407 3.33 31.61 -9.68
C LEU A 407 2.72 30.30 -10.21
N GLY A 408 1.41 30.28 -10.48
CA GLY A 408 0.67 29.08 -10.84
C GLY A 408 0.26 28.31 -9.60
N GLU A 409 1.26 27.79 -8.85
CA GLU A 409 1.05 27.19 -7.54
C GLU A 409 2.01 27.74 -6.48
N GLU A 410 1.56 27.71 -5.23
CA GLU A 410 2.34 27.96 -4.02
C GLU A 410 2.31 26.76 -3.07
N LEU A 411 3.25 26.71 -2.13
CA LEU A 411 3.38 25.59 -1.20
C LEU A 411 2.62 25.84 0.10
N VAL A 412 1.87 24.82 0.55
CA VAL A 412 1.30 24.72 1.89
C VAL A 412 1.94 23.54 2.61
N ALA A 413 2.51 23.75 3.80
CA ALA A 413 2.96 22.69 4.69
C ALA A 413 1.96 22.47 5.83
N TYR A 414 1.34 21.29 5.87
CA TYR A 414 0.53 20.82 6.99
C TYR A 414 1.41 20.05 7.97
N ILE A 415 1.67 20.65 9.14
CA ILE A 415 2.56 20.14 10.17
C ILE A 415 1.74 19.48 11.27
N LEU A 416 2.07 18.22 11.58
CA LEU A 416 1.61 17.54 12.79
C LEU A 416 2.64 17.80 13.89
N LEU A 417 2.20 18.41 14.99
CA LEU A 417 3.09 18.75 16.11
C LEU A 417 3.28 17.55 17.06
N ASP A 418 4.44 17.49 17.71
CA ASP A 418 4.64 16.61 18.86
C ASP A 418 3.85 17.18 20.06
N PRO A 419 2.88 16.45 20.63
CA PRO A 419 2.07 16.94 21.74
C PRO A 419 2.88 17.22 23.02
N ASN A 420 4.11 16.69 23.12
CA ASN A 420 4.97 16.84 24.29
C ASN A 420 5.93 18.05 24.18
N VAL A 421 5.98 18.71 23.02
CA VAL A 421 6.91 19.81 22.76
C VAL A 421 6.13 21.07 22.38
N PRO A 422 6.07 22.09 23.26
CA PRO A 422 5.33 23.32 22.96
C PRO A 422 5.98 24.07 21.79
N LEU A 423 5.14 24.74 21.01
CA LEU A 423 5.54 25.67 19.96
C LEU A 423 5.06 27.07 20.35
N HIS A 424 5.96 28.05 20.42
CA HIS A 424 5.65 29.35 21.04
C HIS A 424 5.37 30.47 20.03
N GLY A 425 6.00 30.44 18.85
CA GLY A 425 5.89 31.46 17.79
C GLY A 425 5.06 31.04 16.58
N GLY A 426 4.39 29.88 16.64
CA GLY A 426 3.40 29.45 15.64
C GLY A 426 3.96 29.35 14.21
N GLU A 427 3.21 29.83 13.22
CA GLU A 427 3.61 29.75 11.81
C GLU A 427 4.87 30.56 11.49
N GLN A 428 5.09 31.69 12.18
CA GLN A 428 6.23 32.56 11.90
C GLN A 428 7.54 31.92 12.37
N GLU A 429 7.55 31.31 13.56
CA GLU A 429 8.69 30.52 14.05
C GLU A 429 9.09 29.44 13.05
N MET A 430 8.11 28.72 12.48
CA MET A 430 8.37 27.69 11.48
C MET A 430 8.93 28.26 10.17
N LYS A 431 8.40 29.40 9.70
CA LYS A 431 8.94 30.07 8.50
C LYS A 431 10.38 30.50 8.70
N ASP A 432 10.67 31.14 9.82
CA ASP A 432 12.01 31.64 10.15
C ASP A 432 12.99 30.47 10.32
N PHE A 433 12.55 29.39 10.96
CA PHE A 433 13.34 28.15 11.07
C PHE A 433 13.71 27.56 9.70
N LEU A 434 12.78 27.56 8.73
CA LEU A 434 12.99 26.97 7.41
C LEU A 434 13.80 27.86 6.45
N GLN A 435 13.88 29.18 6.68
CA GLN A 435 14.58 30.13 5.80
C GLN A 435 16.04 29.75 5.51
N HIS A 436 16.71 29.11 6.45
CA HIS A 436 18.12 28.74 6.33
C HIS A 436 18.36 27.24 6.05
N LYS A 437 17.28 26.48 5.77
CA LYS A 437 17.34 25.02 5.60
C LYS A 437 17.10 24.54 4.18
N MET A 438 16.60 25.41 3.30
CA MET A 438 16.31 25.08 1.91
C MET A 438 16.34 26.32 1.01
N SER A 439 16.37 26.11 -0.31
CA SER A 439 16.29 27.20 -1.28
C SER A 439 14.97 27.96 -1.16
N HIS A 440 14.99 29.27 -1.41
CA HIS A 440 13.85 30.17 -1.22
C HIS A 440 12.55 29.68 -1.89
N PHE A 441 12.64 29.14 -3.10
CA PHE A 441 11.47 28.64 -3.84
C PHE A 441 10.86 27.35 -3.25
N LYS A 442 11.56 26.64 -2.36
CA LYS A 442 11.06 25.45 -1.65
C LYS A 442 10.43 25.79 -0.30
N ILE A 443 10.64 26.99 0.23
CA ILE A 443 10.04 27.41 1.51
C ILE A 443 8.52 27.51 1.32
N PRO A 444 7.72 26.79 2.13
CA PRO A 444 6.26 26.89 2.08
C PRO A 444 5.78 28.30 2.40
N LYS A 445 4.96 28.90 1.51
CA LYS A 445 4.33 30.21 1.75
C LYS A 445 3.33 30.14 2.89
N TYR A 446 2.63 29.01 3.01
CA TYR A 446 1.65 28.77 4.05
C TYR A 446 2.06 27.59 4.93
N ILE A 447 1.87 27.73 6.24
CA ILE A 447 2.11 26.67 7.23
C ILE A 447 0.82 26.48 8.00
N ARG A 448 0.39 25.24 8.24
CA ARG A 448 -0.84 24.93 8.98
C ARG A 448 -0.59 23.79 9.94
N PHE A 449 -1.04 23.94 11.17
CA PHE A 449 -0.96 22.87 12.16
C PHE A 449 -2.22 22.00 12.11
N VAL A 450 -2.04 20.68 12.12
CA VAL A 450 -3.14 19.71 12.10
C VAL A 450 -3.03 18.75 13.29
N ALA A 451 -4.18 18.25 13.74
CA ALA A 451 -4.22 17.25 14.81
C ALA A 451 -3.93 15.83 14.28
N ASP A 452 -4.30 15.54 13.03
CA ASP A 452 -3.96 14.31 12.30
C ASP A 452 -4.18 14.54 10.78
N TYR A 453 -3.71 13.62 9.96
CA TYR A 453 -3.92 13.63 8.51
C TYR A 453 -5.10 12.76 8.08
N PRO A 454 -5.81 13.10 6.99
CA PRO A 454 -6.73 12.18 6.35
C PRO A 454 -5.94 10.97 5.82
N ARG A 455 -6.36 9.75 6.17
CA ARG A 455 -5.70 8.50 5.79
C ARG A 455 -6.65 7.52 5.11
N THR A 456 -6.11 6.70 4.22
CA THR A 456 -6.81 5.51 3.70
C THR A 456 -6.96 4.46 4.80
N SER A 457 -7.80 3.44 4.59
CA SER A 457 -7.86 2.32 5.52
C SER A 457 -6.58 1.48 5.59
N SER A 458 -5.63 1.68 4.68
CA SER A 458 -4.28 1.09 4.71
C SER A 458 -3.24 2.00 5.39
N GLY A 459 -3.66 3.12 6.00
CA GLY A 459 -2.79 4.05 6.72
C GLY A 459 -2.05 5.08 5.85
N LYS A 460 -2.24 5.05 4.52
CA LYS A 460 -1.61 6.01 3.61
C LYS A 460 -2.28 7.37 3.70
N ILE A 461 -1.51 8.44 3.76
CA ILE A 461 -2.03 9.81 3.80
C ILE A 461 -2.71 10.14 2.46
N ARG A 462 -3.89 10.78 2.53
CA ARG A 462 -4.66 11.22 1.36
C ARG A 462 -4.36 12.69 1.04
N LYS A 463 -3.23 12.94 0.36
CA LYS A 463 -2.84 14.30 -0.06
C LYS A 463 -3.87 15.02 -0.95
N VAL A 464 -4.73 14.28 -1.67
CA VAL A 464 -5.84 14.86 -2.44
C VAL A 464 -6.79 15.64 -1.52
N GLU A 465 -7.15 15.07 -0.36
CA GLU A 465 -7.99 15.78 0.62
C GLU A 465 -7.27 16.99 1.20
N LEU A 466 -5.96 16.88 1.47
CA LEU A 466 -5.16 18.02 1.92
C LEU A 466 -5.10 19.13 0.86
N LYS A 467 -5.03 18.79 -0.43
CA LYS A 467 -5.08 19.75 -1.54
C LYS A 467 -6.46 20.41 -1.66
N GLU A 468 -7.55 19.64 -1.49
CA GLU A 468 -8.91 20.19 -1.42
C GLU A 468 -9.11 21.12 -0.22
N MET A 469 -8.57 20.75 0.95
CA MET A 469 -8.55 21.61 2.14
C MET A 469 -7.76 22.89 1.88
N ALA A 470 -6.58 22.78 1.24
CA ALA A 470 -5.76 23.93 0.89
C ALA A 470 -6.49 24.87 -0.08
N ALA A 471 -7.09 24.32 -1.14
CA ALA A 471 -7.86 25.10 -2.10
C ALA A 471 -9.01 25.86 -1.42
N LYS A 472 -9.75 25.23 -0.50
CA LYS A 472 -10.81 25.92 0.26
C LYS A 472 -10.28 26.99 1.22
N GLN A 473 -9.07 26.81 1.75
CA GLN A 473 -8.49 27.73 2.73
C GLN A 473 -7.80 28.93 2.11
N PHE A 474 -7.21 28.78 0.92
CA PHE A 474 -6.29 29.76 0.35
C PHE A 474 -6.65 30.24 -1.05
N THR A 475 -7.54 29.55 -1.77
CA THR A 475 -8.12 30.09 -2.99
C THR A 475 -9.20 31.10 -2.57
N ARG A 476 -9.00 32.38 -2.90
CA ARG A 476 -10.07 33.39 -2.79
C ARG A 476 -11.09 33.15 -3.92
N ASP A 477 -12.37 33.41 -3.63
CA ASP A 477 -13.41 33.50 -4.66
C ASP A 477 -13.07 34.56 -5.71
#